data_AF-A0A3N5TR57-F1
#
_entry.id   AF-A0A3N5TR57-F1
#
_cell.length_a   1.000
_cell.length_b   1.000
_cell.length_c   1.000
_cell.angle_alpha   90.00
_cell.angle_beta   90.00
_cell.angle_gamma   90.00
#
_symmetry.space_group_name_H-M   'P 1'
#
loop_
_entity.id
_entity.type
_entity.pdbx_description
1 polymer ?
#
loop_
_entity_poly.entity_id
_entity_poly.type
_entity_poly.pdbx_seq_one_letter_code
_entity_poly.pdbx_strand_id
1 'polypeptide(L)'
;MPNQKKLIVSHAPYCHDGSNISTRSNNIMLAALPAVLHGCYLYGIPAVGVVALSISTAIIWEYLINLLTKRPATIGDGNAAVIGMMTAMLFPATTPWWAVITGTFVAIVVGKQIYGGIGGNPFNPALIGIAILMLSWNNIFDIDNALLNYDFNFTAAYPLVALKHYGVSAVDSFNLTDLLMGNQTGTVGSAFGLALVFGGLYLIIRGFIR
;
A
#
# COMPACT_ATOMS: atom_id res chain seq x y z
N MET A 1 32.70 52.94 16.97
CA MET A 1 32.27 52.10 15.83
C MET A 1 30.75 52.22 15.73
N PRO A 2 30.18 52.64 14.59
CA PRO A 2 28.73 52.82 14.50
C PRO A 2 28.05 51.46 14.64
N ASN A 3 27.06 51.41 15.52
CA ASN A 3 26.29 50.21 15.86
C ASN A 3 25.45 49.77 14.64
N GLN A 4 25.98 48.89 13.80
CA GLN A 4 25.27 48.31 12.65
C GLN A 4 24.10 47.46 13.16
N LYS A 5 22.89 48.03 13.21
CA LYS A 5 21.66 47.26 13.38
C LYS A 5 21.52 46.28 12.21
N LYS A 6 21.78 45.00 12.46
CA LYS A 6 21.47 43.92 11.50
C LYS A 6 19.96 43.83 11.34
N LEU A 7 19.45 44.19 10.16
CA LEU A 7 18.07 43.95 9.77
C LEU A 7 17.93 42.49 9.31
N ILE A 8 16.99 41.76 9.89
CA ILE A 8 16.69 40.39 9.49
C ILE A 8 15.74 40.50 8.29
N VAL A 9 16.22 40.12 7.10
CA VAL A 9 15.35 39.94 5.94
C VAL A 9 14.64 38.60 6.12
N SER A 10 13.42 38.64 6.65
CA SER A 10 12.54 37.47 6.75
C SER A 10 11.60 37.40 5.54
N HIS A 11 11.20 36.19 5.20
CA HIS A 11 10.16 35.94 4.21
C HIS A 11 8.81 36.48 4.71
N ALA A 12 7.89 36.79 3.80
CA ALA A 12 6.53 37.16 4.17
C ALA A 12 5.88 36.02 4.99
N PRO A 13 5.09 36.34 6.03
CA PRO A 13 4.40 35.31 6.81
C PRO A 13 3.34 34.66 5.93
N TYR A 14 3.47 33.37 5.68
CA TYR A 14 2.45 32.57 5.01
C TYR A 14 1.41 32.10 6.04
N CYS A 15 0.12 32.21 5.70
CA CYS A 15 -0.94 31.62 6.51
C CYS A 15 -0.86 30.09 6.43
N HIS A 16 -0.77 29.44 7.58
CA HIS A 16 -0.70 27.98 7.69
C HIS A 16 -2.11 27.39 7.82
N ASP A 17 -2.46 26.40 7.00
CA ASP A 17 -3.79 25.75 6.96
C ASP A 17 -3.97 24.67 8.06
N GLY A 18 -3.00 24.51 8.95
CA GLY A 18 -3.04 23.49 10.03
C GLY A 18 -2.99 22.04 9.54
N SER A 19 -2.88 21.81 8.23
CA SER A 19 -2.80 20.49 7.63
C SER A 19 -1.49 19.79 8.01
N ASN A 20 -1.57 18.57 8.53
CA ASN A 20 -0.41 17.77 8.89
C ASN A 20 -0.31 16.50 8.02
N ILE A 21 0.92 16.06 7.73
CA ILE A 21 1.21 14.86 6.95
C ILE A 21 0.67 13.62 7.67
N SER A 22 0.86 13.53 9.00
CA SER A 22 0.32 12.43 9.80
C SER A 22 -1.19 12.30 9.68
N THR A 23 -1.92 13.43 9.66
CA THR A 23 -3.37 13.44 9.47
C THR A 23 -3.74 12.85 8.12
N ARG A 24 -3.06 13.26 7.04
CA ARG A 24 -3.28 12.71 5.70
C ARG A 24 -2.99 11.20 5.66
N SER A 25 -1.86 10.75 6.19
CA SER A 25 -1.49 9.33 6.26
C SER A 25 -2.54 8.49 6.99
N ASN A 26 -3.01 8.97 8.14
CA ASN A 26 -4.02 8.28 8.95
C ASN A 26 -5.37 8.16 8.24
N ASN A 27 -5.80 9.20 7.52
CA ASN A 27 -7.04 9.14 6.73
C ASN A 27 -6.93 8.14 5.56
N ILE A 28 -5.76 8.05 4.91
CA ILE A 28 -5.52 7.06 3.84
C ILE A 28 -5.57 5.63 4.41
N MET A 29 -4.92 5.39 5.54
CA MET A 29 -5.01 4.10 6.23
C MET A 29 -6.46 3.77 6.61
N LEU A 30 -7.20 4.73 7.17
CA LEU A 30 -8.60 4.53 7.56
C LEU A 30 -9.49 4.19 6.36
N ALA A 31 -9.25 4.84 5.21
CA ALA A 31 -9.97 4.56 3.97
C ALA A 31 -9.68 3.16 3.41
N ALA A 32 -8.44 2.68 3.56
CA ALA A 32 -8.01 1.35 3.09
C ALA A 32 -8.38 0.21 4.06
N LEU A 33 -8.63 0.54 5.32
CA LEU A 33 -8.85 -0.41 6.40
C LEU A 33 -10.01 -1.40 6.13
N PRO A 34 -11.19 -1.00 5.60
CA PRO A 34 -12.26 -1.95 5.30
C PRO A 34 -11.87 -3.01 4.26
N ALA A 35 -11.06 -2.63 3.25
CA ALA A 35 -10.57 -3.56 2.25
C ALA A 35 -9.57 -4.57 2.85
N VAL A 36 -8.66 -4.08 3.70
CA VAL A 36 -7.69 -4.94 4.42
C VAL A 36 -8.39 -5.90 5.37
N LEU A 37 -9.38 -5.43 6.14
CA LEU A 37 -10.14 -6.27 7.06
C LEU A 37 -10.89 -7.38 6.34
N HIS A 38 -11.51 -7.07 5.20
CA HIS A 38 -12.15 -8.09 4.37
C HIS A 38 -11.14 -9.12 3.86
N GLY A 39 -9.97 -8.69 3.40
CA GLY A 39 -8.87 -9.58 3.01
C GLY A 39 -8.42 -10.51 4.13
N CYS A 40 -8.26 -9.97 5.34
CA CYS A 40 -7.91 -10.76 6.52
C CYS A 40 -9.02 -11.75 6.90
N TYR A 41 -10.30 -11.41 6.69
CA TYR A 41 -11.42 -12.32 6.92
C TYR A 41 -11.43 -13.46 5.89
N LEU A 42 -11.22 -13.14 4.60
CA LEU A 42 -11.27 -14.10 3.50
C LEU A 42 -10.09 -15.09 3.54
N TYR A 43 -8.87 -14.60 3.76
CA TYR A 43 -7.65 -15.41 3.71
C TYR A 43 -7.12 -15.83 5.09
N GLY A 44 -7.71 -15.34 6.18
CA GLY A 44 -7.38 -15.73 7.55
C GLY A 44 -6.00 -15.25 8.04
N ILE A 45 -5.38 -16.07 8.88
CA ILE A 45 -4.12 -15.76 9.60
C ILE A 45 -2.96 -15.40 8.66
N PRO A 46 -2.75 -16.08 7.50
CA PRO A 46 -1.67 -15.72 6.59
C PRO A 46 -1.73 -14.26 6.09
N ALA A 47 -2.93 -13.76 5.76
CA ALA A 47 -3.12 -12.36 5.36
C ALA A 47 -2.74 -11.38 6.49
N VAL A 48 -3.15 -11.67 7.73
CA VAL A 48 -2.77 -10.85 8.89
C VAL A 48 -1.25 -10.82 9.05
N GLY A 49 -0.60 -11.97 8.88
CA GLY A 49 0.87 -12.08 8.93
C GLY A 49 1.56 -11.21 7.88
N VAL A 50 1.12 -11.26 6.63
CA VAL A 50 1.66 -10.44 5.53
C VAL A 50 1.48 -8.95 5.80
N VAL A 51 0.29 -8.53 6.25
CA VAL A 51 -0.02 -7.12 6.55
C VAL A 51 0.83 -6.61 7.71
N ALA A 52 0.87 -7.34 8.82
CA ALA A 52 1.64 -6.95 10.00
C ALA A 52 3.14 -6.90 9.71
N LEU A 53 3.65 -7.89 8.97
CA LEU A 53 5.06 -7.97 8.61
C LEU A 53 5.45 -6.87 7.61
N SER A 54 4.59 -6.56 6.65
CA SER A 54 4.83 -5.46 5.70
C SER A 54 4.87 -4.08 6.39
N ILE A 55 3.91 -3.80 7.29
CA ILE A 55 3.86 -2.52 8.01
C ILE A 55 5.08 -2.39 8.94
N SER A 56 5.38 -3.42 9.72
CA SER A 56 6.51 -3.39 10.67
C SER A 56 7.85 -3.24 9.93
N THR A 57 8.08 -4.01 8.87
CA THR A 57 9.33 -3.93 8.09
C THR A 57 9.47 -2.59 7.38
N ALA A 58 8.39 -2.02 6.84
CA ALA A 58 8.43 -0.69 6.23
C ALA A 58 8.85 0.41 7.22
N ILE A 59 8.31 0.37 8.44
CA ILE A 59 8.69 1.30 9.52
C ILE A 59 10.16 1.10 9.93
N ILE A 60 10.59 -0.16 10.07
CA ILE A 60 11.97 -0.50 10.43
C ILE A 60 12.94 0.02 9.35
N TRP A 61 12.66 -0.20 8.07
CA TRP A 61 13.53 0.27 6.99
C TRP A 61 13.64 1.78 6.95
N GLU A 62 12.55 2.50 7.14
CA GLU A 62 12.58 3.95 7.22
C GLU A 62 13.41 4.44 8.40
N TYR A 63 13.23 3.82 9.57
CA TYR A 63 14.01 4.14 10.75
C TYR A 63 15.50 3.90 10.54
N LEU A 64 15.87 2.73 10.00
CA LEU A 64 17.26 2.35 9.76
C LEU A 64 17.94 3.30 8.77
N ILE A 65 17.29 3.65 7.65
CA ILE A 65 17.87 4.57 6.67
C ILE A 65 17.98 5.99 7.22
N ASN A 66 16.99 6.46 7.99
CA ASN A 66 17.09 7.77 8.64
C ASN A 66 18.26 7.80 9.63
N LEU A 67 18.45 6.73 10.40
CA LEU A 67 19.59 6.60 11.32
C LEU A 67 20.93 6.60 10.58
N LEU A 68 21.05 5.81 9.51
CA LEU A 68 22.26 5.73 8.68
C LEU A 68 22.60 7.06 7.99
N THR A 69 21.57 7.78 7.55
CA THR A 69 21.71 9.08 6.87
C THR A 69 21.79 10.25 7.87
N LYS A 70 21.74 9.98 9.18
CA LYS A 70 21.73 10.99 10.27
C LYS A 70 20.61 12.02 10.12
N ARG A 71 19.48 11.60 9.55
CA ARG A 71 18.26 12.41 9.41
C ARG A 71 17.36 12.23 10.63
N PRO A 72 16.49 13.21 10.95
CA PRO A 72 15.51 13.04 12.02
C PRO A 72 14.60 11.85 11.72
N ALA A 73 14.14 11.16 12.77
CA ALA A 73 13.24 10.03 12.61
C ALA A 73 11.85 10.49 12.15
N THR A 74 11.47 10.15 10.92
CA THR A 74 10.18 10.51 10.30
C THR A 74 9.02 9.54 10.59
N ILE A 75 9.20 8.61 11.54
CA ILE A 75 8.21 7.56 11.82
C ILE A 75 6.85 8.16 12.23
N GLY A 76 6.85 9.31 12.90
CA GLY A 76 5.64 10.01 13.37
C GLY A 76 4.72 10.52 12.25
N ASP A 77 5.18 10.53 11.00
CA ASP A 77 4.40 10.98 9.85
C ASP A 77 3.41 9.91 9.35
N GLY A 78 3.53 8.67 9.84
CA GLY A 78 2.69 7.53 9.46
C GLY A 78 2.84 7.07 8.00
N ASN A 79 3.68 7.74 7.21
CA ASN A 79 3.80 7.49 5.78
C ASN A 79 4.43 6.13 5.46
N ALA A 80 5.42 5.69 6.25
CA ALA A 80 5.99 4.34 6.12
C ALA A 80 4.93 3.24 6.35
N ALA A 81 4.06 3.44 7.35
CA ALA A 81 2.95 2.53 7.62
C ALA A 81 1.95 2.48 6.46
N VAL A 82 1.62 3.62 5.84
CA VAL A 82 0.79 3.67 4.63
C VAL A 82 1.43 2.88 3.49
N ILE A 83 2.74 3.09 3.22
CA ILE A 83 3.44 2.38 2.15
C ILE A 83 3.45 0.86 2.44
N GLY A 84 3.74 0.46 3.68
CA GLY A 84 3.71 -0.95 4.08
C GLY A 84 2.32 -1.57 3.93
N MET A 85 1.26 -0.87 4.35
CA MET A 85 -0.13 -1.32 4.19
C MET A 85 -0.51 -1.45 2.71
N MET A 86 -0.20 -0.44 1.88
CA MET A 86 -0.47 -0.47 0.44
C MET A 86 0.31 -1.58 -0.28
N THR A 87 1.56 -1.82 0.13
CA THR A 87 2.36 -2.93 -0.40
C THR A 87 1.75 -4.28 -0.01
N ALA A 88 1.28 -4.43 1.24
CA ALA A 88 0.61 -5.65 1.70
C ALA A 88 -0.70 -5.93 0.96
N MET A 89 -1.47 -4.89 0.66
CA MET A 89 -2.71 -5.00 -0.11
C MET A 89 -2.49 -5.58 -1.51
N LEU A 90 -1.29 -5.40 -2.08
CA LEU A 90 -0.90 -5.90 -3.39
C LEU A 90 -0.23 -7.28 -3.33
N PHE A 91 0.01 -7.82 -2.14
CA PHE A 91 0.54 -9.17 -1.98
C PHE A 91 -0.58 -10.22 -1.89
N PRO A 92 -0.34 -11.42 -2.42
CA PRO A 92 -1.12 -12.60 -2.05
C PRO A 92 -0.98 -12.95 -0.57
N ALA A 93 -2.01 -13.54 0.03
CA ALA A 93 -2.00 -13.88 1.46
C ALA A 93 -0.95 -14.94 1.83
N THR A 94 -0.52 -15.76 0.88
CA THR A 94 0.47 -16.84 1.05
C THR A 94 1.89 -16.42 0.69
N THR A 95 2.13 -15.12 0.52
CA THR A 95 3.46 -14.59 0.19
C THR A 95 4.49 -15.00 1.24
N PRO A 96 5.64 -15.58 0.85
CA PRO A 96 6.70 -15.92 1.78
C PRO A 96 7.22 -14.68 2.53
N TRP A 97 7.51 -14.83 3.82
CA TRP A 97 7.95 -13.74 4.70
C TRP A 97 9.16 -12.96 4.14
N TRP A 98 10.12 -13.64 3.51
CA TRP A 98 11.31 -13.00 2.93
C TRP A 98 10.96 -12.11 1.73
N ALA A 99 9.94 -12.48 0.94
CA ALA A 99 9.49 -11.69 -0.21
C ALA A 99 8.81 -10.40 0.25
N VAL A 100 8.08 -10.46 1.36
CA VAL A 100 7.50 -9.27 1.99
C VAL A 100 8.60 -8.32 2.49
N ILE A 101 9.63 -8.83 3.19
CA ILE A 101 10.75 -8.01 3.68
C ILE A 101 11.51 -7.34 2.54
N THR A 102 11.79 -8.09 1.47
CA THR A 102 12.52 -7.56 0.30
C THR A 102 11.66 -6.56 -0.47
N GLY A 103 10.36 -6.80 -0.61
CA GLY A 103 9.42 -5.85 -1.22
C GLY A 103 9.33 -4.53 -0.48
N THR A 104 9.20 -4.56 0.84
CA THR A 104 9.15 -3.34 1.66
C THR A 104 10.50 -2.63 1.71
N PHE A 105 11.61 -3.37 1.68
CA PHE A 105 12.94 -2.79 1.54
C PHE A 105 13.04 -1.98 0.24
N VAL A 106 12.66 -2.59 -0.90
CA VAL A 106 12.69 -1.89 -2.20
C VAL A 106 11.74 -0.70 -2.19
N ALA A 107 10.52 -0.86 -1.69
CA ALA A 107 9.54 0.23 -1.63
C ALA A 107 10.05 1.43 -0.81
N ILE A 108 10.60 1.20 0.38
CA ILE A 108 11.05 2.29 1.27
C ILE A 108 12.41 2.84 0.84
N VAL A 109 13.40 1.99 0.64
CA VAL A 109 14.78 2.42 0.36
C VAL A 109 14.85 3.00 -1.04
N VAL A 110 14.47 2.21 -2.04
CA VAL A 110 14.59 2.61 -3.46
C VAL A 110 13.47 3.58 -3.83
N GLY A 111 12.24 3.30 -3.42
CA GLY A 111 11.08 4.08 -3.86
C GLY A 111 10.89 5.41 -3.15
N LYS A 112 11.38 5.56 -1.91
CA LYS A 112 11.18 6.78 -1.11
C LYS A 112 12.49 7.44 -0.68
N GLN A 113 13.41 6.70 -0.08
CA GLN A 113 14.56 7.31 0.60
C GLN A 113 15.66 7.82 -0.35
N ILE A 114 15.92 7.11 -1.47
CA ILE A 114 16.88 7.57 -2.50
C ILE A 114 16.52 8.98 -3.02
N TYR A 115 15.23 9.28 -3.14
CA TYR A 115 14.75 10.56 -3.63
C TYR A 115 14.63 11.66 -2.56
N GLY A 116 15.13 11.42 -1.35
CA GLY A 116 15.12 12.41 -0.27
C GLY A 116 13.92 12.33 0.68
N GLY A 117 13.06 11.33 0.55
CA GLY A 117 11.95 11.08 1.47
C GLY A 117 10.58 11.51 0.95
N ILE A 118 9.74 12.02 1.84
CA ILE A 118 8.34 12.39 1.51
C ILE A 118 8.34 13.63 0.60
N GLY A 119 7.62 13.55 -0.53
CA GLY A 119 7.46 14.66 -1.48
C GLY A 119 8.54 14.74 -2.56
N GLY A 120 9.62 13.97 -2.45
CA GLY A 120 10.65 13.83 -3.49
C GLY A 120 10.44 12.62 -4.41
N ASN A 121 9.49 11.75 -4.12
CA ASN A 121 9.28 10.49 -4.83
C ASN A 121 8.59 10.69 -6.19
N PRO A 122 9.26 10.41 -7.33
CA PRO A 122 8.67 10.59 -8.66
C PRO A 122 7.57 9.57 -8.98
N PHE A 123 7.62 8.38 -8.35
CA PHE A 123 6.62 7.32 -8.50
C PHE A 123 6.11 6.86 -7.14
N ASN A 124 5.02 6.09 -7.16
CA ASN A 124 4.48 5.48 -5.95
C ASN A 124 5.46 4.42 -5.39
N PRO A 125 6.00 4.60 -4.17
CA PRO A 125 7.00 3.70 -3.61
C PRO A 125 6.51 2.25 -3.47
N ALA A 126 5.24 2.04 -3.11
CA ALA A 126 4.66 0.71 -2.98
C ALA A 126 4.65 -0.03 -4.34
N LEU A 127 4.28 0.68 -5.42
CA LEU A 127 4.25 0.11 -6.76
C LEU A 127 5.65 -0.21 -7.28
N ILE A 128 6.68 0.59 -6.96
CA ILE A 128 8.07 0.27 -7.33
C ILE A 128 8.49 -1.06 -6.69
N GLY A 129 8.21 -1.25 -5.40
CA GLY A 129 8.52 -2.49 -4.69
C GLY A 129 7.86 -3.70 -5.34
N ILE A 130 6.56 -3.60 -5.62
CA ILE A 130 5.79 -4.67 -6.27
C ILE A 130 6.28 -4.92 -7.70
N ALA A 131 6.54 -3.89 -8.50
CA ALA A 131 7.01 -4.05 -9.87
C ALA A 131 8.34 -4.81 -9.95
N ILE A 132 9.30 -4.48 -9.06
CA ILE A 132 10.59 -5.18 -9.01
C ILE A 132 10.41 -6.64 -8.59
N LEU A 133 9.55 -6.91 -7.61
CA LEU A 133 9.27 -8.28 -7.19
C LEU A 133 8.54 -9.09 -8.26
N MET A 134 7.57 -8.50 -8.97
CA MET A 134 6.85 -9.15 -10.07
C MET A 134 7.80 -9.53 -11.22
N LEU A 135 8.78 -8.67 -11.52
CA LEU A 135 9.80 -8.95 -12.53
C LEU A 135 10.80 -10.03 -12.09
N SER A 136 11.16 -10.03 -10.80
CA SER A 136 12.18 -10.96 -10.26
C SER A 136 11.61 -12.33 -9.91
N TRP A 137 10.38 -12.39 -9.40
CA TRP A 137 9.70 -13.59 -8.90
C TRP A 137 8.25 -13.63 -9.34
N ASN A 138 8.03 -13.80 -10.64
CA ASN A 138 6.70 -13.85 -11.24
C ASN A 138 5.78 -14.90 -10.59
N ASN A 139 6.33 -16.07 -10.24
CA ASN A 139 5.58 -17.18 -9.63
C ASN A 139 4.89 -16.80 -8.31
N ILE A 140 5.43 -15.85 -7.54
CA ILE A 140 4.81 -15.44 -6.26
C ILE A 140 3.48 -14.69 -6.50
N PHE A 141 3.35 -14.01 -7.64
CA PHE A 141 2.17 -13.21 -7.97
C PHE A 141 1.16 -13.97 -8.85
N ASP A 142 1.36 -15.27 -9.05
CA ASP A 142 0.32 -16.14 -9.59
C ASP A 142 -0.73 -16.40 -8.50
N ILE A 143 -1.82 -15.64 -8.56
CA ILE A 143 -2.90 -15.63 -7.55
C ILE A 143 -3.57 -17.00 -7.44
N ASP A 144 -3.79 -17.66 -8.58
CA ASP A 144 -4.45 -18.96 -8.60
C ASP A 144 -3.57 -20.01 -7.94
N ASN A 145 -2.27 -20.03 -8.25
CA ASN A 145 -1.31 -20.91 -7.59
C ASN A 145 -1.16 -20.62 -6.09
N ALA A 146 -1.07 -19.33 -5.74
CA ALA A 146 -0.91 -18.87 -4.37
C ALA A 146 -2.08 -19.26 -3.46
N LEU A 147 -3.29 -19.41 -4.01
CA LEU A 147 -4.52 -19.69 -3.27
C LEU A 147 -5.02 -21.14 -3.41
N LEU A 148 -4.26 -22.04 -4.03
CA LEU A 148 -4.68 -23.44 -4.26
C LEU A 148 -5.09 -24.21 -3.00
N ASN A 149 -4.51 -23.88 -1.84
CA ASN A 149 -4.79 -24.56 -0.58
C ASN A 149 -6.01 -23.99 0.15
N TYR A 150 -6.66 -22.97 -0.40
CA TYR A 150 -7.86 -22.37 0.17
C TYR A 150 -9.11 -23.00 -0.45
N ASP A 151 -10.07 -23.32 0.41
CA ASP A 151 -11.40 -23.73 -0.01
C ASP A 151 -12.33 -22.52 0.11
N PHE A 152 -12.89 -22.09 -1.02
CA PHE A 152 -13.80 -20.95 -1.09
C PHE A 152 -15.19 -21.42 -1.49
N ASN A 153 -16.22 -20.79 -0.92
CA ASN A 153 -17.62 -21.03 -1.30
C ASN A 153 -18.01 -20.39 -2.65
N PHE A 154 -17.04 -19.89 -3.41
CA PHE A 154 -17.20 -19.22 -4.71
C PHE A 154 -16.13 -19.71 -5.68
N THR A 155 -16.27 -19.34 -6.96
CA THR A 155 -15.33 -19.71 -8.02
C THR A 155 -13.92 -19.20 -7.73
N ALA A 156 -13.04 -20.11 -7.32
CA ALA A 156 -11.65 -19.83 -6.93
C ALA A 156 -10.70 -19.66 -8.14
N ALA A 157 -11.08 -18.83 -9.11
CA ALA A 157 -10.26 -18.54 -10.29
C ALA A 157 -10.17 -17.04 -10.51
N TYR A 158 -8.97 -16.54 -10.81
CA TYR A 158 -8.73 -15.11 -10.99
C TYR A 158 -9.44 -14.63 -12.27
N PRO A 159 -10.44 -13.73 -12.17
CA PRO A 159 -11.36 -13.46 -13.29
C PRO A 159 -10.66 -12.99 -14.57
N LEU A 160 -9.60 -12.20 -14.43
CA LEU A 160 -8.88 -11.64 -15.58
C LEU A 160 -7.99 -12.68 -16.28
N VAL A 161 -7.40 -13.61 -15.53
CA VAL A 161 -6.63 -14.72 -16.08
C VAL A 161 -7.57 -15.73 -16.74
N ALA A 162 -8.71 -16.02 -16.10
CA ALA A 162 -9.75 -16.85 -16.67
C ALA A 162 -10.27 -16.28 -18.01
N LEU A 163 -10.57 -14.99 -18.07
CA LEU A 163 -10.97 -14.31 -19.31
C LEU A 163 -9.90 -14.40 -20.40
N LYS A 164 -8.62 -14.22 -20.03
CA LYS A 164 -7.49 -14.27 -20.97
C LYS A 164 -7.29 -15.67 -21.58
N HIS A 165 -7.46 -16.73 -20.80
CA HIS A 165 -7.20 -18.10 -21.25
C HIS A 165 -8.41 -18.81 -21.84
N TYR A 166 -9.61 -18.57 -21.31
CA TYR A 166 -10.83 -19.28 -21.66
C TYR A 166 -11.85 -18.43 -22.44
N GLY A 167 -11.57 -17.13 -22.63
CA GLY A 167 -12.42 -16.22 -23.40
C GLY A 167 -13.69 -15.78 -22.67
N VAL A 168 -14.63 -15.20 -23.42
CA VAL A 168 -15.85 -14.58 -22.86
C VAL A 168 -16.75 -15.57 -22.12
N SER A 169 -16.71 -16.85 -22.47
CA SER A 169 -17.52 -17.90 -21.82
C SER A 169 -17.13 -18.16 -20.36
N ALA A 170 -15.91 -17.78 -19.94
CA ALA A 170 -15.51 -17.88 -18.54
C ALA A 170 -16.16 -16.79 -17.66
N VAL A 171 -16.65 -15.70 -18.25
CA VAL A 171 -17.28 -14.59 -17.53
C VAL A 171 -18.65 -15.01 -16.96
N ASP A 172 -19.33 -15.93 -17.64
CA ASP A 172 -20.65 -16.42 -17.21
C ASP A 172 -20.63 -17.14 -15.84
N SER A 173 -19.44 -17.55 -15.38
CA SER A 173 -19.23 -18.18 -14.08
C SER A 173 -19.05 -17.18 -12.93
N PHE A 174 -18.98 -15.87 -13.21
CA PHE A 174 -18.76 -14.82 -12.22
C PHE A 174 -19.96 -13.87 -12.15
N ASN A 175 -20.57 -13.74 -10.97
CA ASN A 175 -21.59 -12.73 -10.74
C ASN A 175 -20.96 -11.37 -10.40
N LEU A 176 -21.55 -10.29 -10.92
CA LEU A 176 -21.11 -8.93 -10.62
C LEU A 176 -21.21 -8.60 -9.11
N THR A 177 -22.27 -9.09 -8.45
CA THR A 177 -22.45 -8.89 -7.01
C THR A 177 -21.36 -9.56 -6.20
N ASP A 178 -20.92 -10.75 -6.62
CA ASP A 178 -19.84 -11.49 -5.97
C ASP A 178 -18.50 -10.78 -6.17
N LEU A 179 -18.23 -10.28 -7.38
CA LEU A 179 -17.04 -9.47 -7.68
C LEU A 179 -17.00 -8.18 -6.84
N LEU A 180 -18.13 -7.50 -6.66
CA LEU A 180 -18.24 -6.26 -5.89
C LEU A 180 -18.16 -6.50 -4.37
N MET A 181 -18.78 -7.59 -3.89
CA MET A 181 -18.73 -8.00 -2.48
C MET A 181 -17.41 -8.63 -2.08
N GLY A 182 -16.54 -8.95 -3.04
CA GLY A 182 -15.21 -9.49 -2.79
C GLY A 182 -15.15 -11.01 -2.66
N ASN A 183 -16.17 -11.72 -3.16
CA ASN A 183 -16.19 -13.15 -3.35
C ASN A 183 -15.43 -13.53 -4.64
N GLN A 184 -14.17 -13.15 -4.72
CA GLN A 184 -13.27 -13.45 -5.84
C GLN A 184 -11.85 -13.67 -5.34
N THR A 185 -11.04 -14.42 -6.09
CA THR A 185 -9.62 -14.55 -5.79
C THR A 185 -8.88 -13.26 -6.14
N GLY A 186 -7.88 -12.90 -5.33
CA GLY A 186 -7.13 -11.68 -5.51
C GLY A 186 -6.02 -11.53 -4.48
N THR A 187 -5.42 -10.35 -4.45
CA THR A 187 -4.49 -9.98 -3.37
C THR A 187 -5.28 -9.55 -2.13
N VAL A 188 -4.61 -9.44 -0.98
CA VAL A 188 -5.27 -9.17 0.30
C VAL A 188 -6.18 -7.93 0.25
N GLY A 189 -5.76 -6.87 -0.46
CA GLY A 189 -6.53 -5.63 -0.53
C GLY A 189 -7.37 -5.41 -1.78
N SER A 190 -7.25 -6.26 -2.82
CA SER A 190 -7.94 -6.03 -4.11
C SER A 190 -9.30 -6.70 -4.21
N ALA A 191 -9.57 -7.71 -3.38
CA ALA A 191 -10.77 -8.52 -3.51
C ALA A 191 -12.05 -7.69 -3.32
N PHE A 192 -12.10 -6.82 -2.30
CA PHE A 192 -13.33 -6.12 -1.93
C PHE A 192 -13.50 -4.78 -2.66
N GLY A 193 -14.12 -4.83 -3.84
CA GLY A 193 -14.33 -3.67 -4.71
C GLY A 193 -15.12 -2.53 -4.05
N LEU A 194 -16.23 -2.84 -3.36
CA LEU A 194 -17.06 -1.81 -2.71
C LEU A 194 -16.30 -1.02 -1.65
N ALA A 195 -15.49 -1.67 -0.81
CA ALA A 195 -14.67 -0.95 0.17
C ALA A 195 -13.68 0.01 -0.48
N LEU A 196 -13.04 -0.40 -1.58
CA LEU A 196 -12.11 0.47 -2.29
C LEU A 196 -12.81 1.68 -2.90
N VAL A 197 -14.01 1.48 -3.47
CA VAL A 197 -14.83 2.59 -3.99
C VAL A 197 -15.24 3.55 -2.88
N PHE A 198 -15.76 3.05 -1.76
CA PHE A 198 -16.13 3.90 -0.63
C PHE A 198 -14.92 4.60 0.01
N GLY A 199 -13.79 3.91 0.15
CA GLY A 199 -12.54 4.49 0.64
C GLY A 199 -12.02 5.59 -0.27
N GLY A 200 -12.06 5.37 -1.60
CA GLY A 200 -11.71 6.38 -2.59
C GLY A 200 -12.63 7.61 -2.53
N LEU A 201 -13.95 7.38 -2.50
CA LEU A 201 -14.94 8.44 -2.38
C LEU A 201 -14.78 9.25 -1.09
N TYR A 202 -14.48 8.59 0.02
CA TYR A 202 -14.17 9.24 1.30
C TYR A 202 -12.96 10.18 1.18
N LEU A 203 -11.88 9.75 0.55
CA LEU A 203 -10.68 10.57 0.37
C LEU A 203 -10.88 11.75 -0.58
N ILE A 204 -11.74 11.58 -1.59
CA ILE A 204 -12.14 12.65 -2.52
C ILE A 204 -12.99 13.70 -1.79
N ILE A 205 -14.02 13.29 -1.04
CA ILE A 205 -14.89 14.20 -0.28
C ILE A 205 -14.09 15.02 0.73
N ARG A 206 -13.07 14.41 1.35
CA ARG A 206 -12.18 15.08 2.30
C ARG A 206 -11.12 15.97 1.65
N GLY A 207 -11.03 16.01 0.32
CA GLY A 207 -10.08 16.83 -0.42
C GLY A 207 -8.61 16.38 -0.29
N PHE A 208 -8.37 15.16 0.19
CA PHE A 208 -7.01 14.61 0.23
C PHE A 208 -6.56 14.16 -1.16
N ILE A 209 -7.48 13.61 -1.95
CA ILE A 209 -7.26 13.19 -3.33
C ILE A 209 -8.17 14.04 -4.22
N ARG A 210 -7.68 14.40 -5.41
CA ARG A 210 -8.40 15.16 -6.43
C ARG A 210 -8.65 14.28 -7.64
#